data_AF-A0A841H125-F1
#
_entry.id   AF-A0A841H125-F1
#
_cell.length_a   1.000
_cell.length_b   1.000
_cell.length_c   1.000
_cell.angle_alpha   90.00
_cell.angle_beta   90.00
_cell.angle_gamma   90.00
#
_symmetry.space_group_name_H-M   'P 1'
#
loop_
_entity.id
_entity.type
_entity.pdbx_description
1 polymer ?
#
loop_
_entity_poly.entity_id
_entity_poly.type
_entity_poly.pdbx_seq_one_letter_code
_entity_poly.pdbx_strand_id
1 'polypeptide(L)'
;MKRLLCSLVPALAVMAACNGDSSGVVVERPRTAEALLAQRPWRLTSAGYRNAVQSSFSGLQVAGGAPVNESQGLALLAAHAAADSLMNPGPQSRLLDSVRAFHRFRTTDPSIGQVGDSTRYVGLRVALVGALTYAGAEQLERSVLTDSMPNGALRLAGIIFSSALPESVPADMVVLTNGRLLLRVNARLINENPLRLIPTIAHELAAHQDGQNSVGEEVAGNVLEQMIWYRMLEARPELAAGETMLPVMRNLRLGAFLQSGTGASLGVQAANGSLFPDVGDGHPLGATRSFTAFVQTQYPAASASSSTPANNSLLSFLARLGVQCPATVFSASTLACLDSELGRISAGQLNGFRYDRRVAVMGLIRMANGSGGDGGTNPQ
;
A
#
# COMPACT_ATOMS: atom_id res chain seq x y z
N MET A 1 8.64 -34.64 -54.88
CA MET A 1 8.95 -33.25 -54.44
C MET A 1 7.80 -32.76 -53.58
N LYS A 2 8.07 -31.93 -52.55
CA LYS A 2 7.22 -31.66 -51.36
C LYS A 2 7.07 -32.91 -50.45
N ARG A 3 7.50 -32.98 -49.17
CA ARG A 3 7.99 -32.00 -48.16
C ARG A 3 6.99 -30.86 -47.88
N LEU A 4 6.54 -30.55 -46.66
CA LEU A 4 6.64 -31.13 -45.31
C LEU A 4 5.21 -31.07 -44.67
N LEU A 5 4.89 -31.46 -43.42
CA LEU A 5 5.64 -31.94 -42.24
C LEU A 5 4.67 -32.77 -41.36
N CYS A 6 5.19 -33.64 -40.47
CA CYS A 6 4.49 -34.19 -39.31
C CYS A 6 5.48 -34.32 -38.15
N SER A 7 5.27 -33.59 -37.04
CA SER A 7 6.08 -33.76 -35.82
C SER A 7 5.41 -33.16 -34.58
N LEU A 8 5.26 -34.00 -33.54
CA LEU A 8 5.24 -33.65 -32.12
C LEU A 8 4.01 -32.93 -31.52
N VAL A 9 2.97 -33.71 -31.21
CA VAL A 9 2.25 -33.60 -29.91
C VAL A 9 1.95 -35.03 -29.41
N PRO A 10 2.49 -35.48 -28.25
CA PRO A 10 2.07 -36.72 -27.62
C PRO A 10 0.83 -36.51 -26.73
N ALA A 11 -0.06 -37.50 -26.80
CA ALA A 11 -1.41 -37.55 -26.25
C ALA A 11 -1.53 -37.46 -24.72
N LEU A 12 -2.66 -36.87 -24.27
CA LEU A 12 -3.57 -37.40 -23.23
C LEU A 12 -4.83 -36.49 -23.21
N ALA A 13 -5.78 -36.65 -24.14
CA ALA A 13 -6.85 -37.66 -24.15
C ALA A 13 -8.06 -37.32 -23.26
N VAL A 14 -9.07 -36.67 -23.84
CA VAL A 14 -10.49 -37.09 -23.75
C VAL A 14 -11.16 -36.82 -25.10
N MET A 15 -11.34 -37.86 -25.91
CA MET A 15 -12.47 -37.94 -26.84
C MET A 15 -13.32 -39.14 -26.42
N ALA A 16 -14.51 -38.87 -25.91
CA ALA A 16 -15.53 -39.87 -25.64
C ALA A 16 -16.84 -39.42 -26.30
N ALA A 17 -17.23 -40.20 -27.31
CA ALA A 17 -18.44 -40.20 -28.13
C ALA A 17 -19.58 -39.20 -27.84
N CYS A 18 -20.07 -38.61 -28.93
CA CYS A 18 -21.47 -38.20 -29.03
C CYS A 18 -22.38 -39.42 -28.84
N ASN A 19 -23.23 -39.41 -27.80
CA ASN A 19 -24.66 -39.79 -27.89
C ASN A 19 -25.35 -39.62 -26.53
N GLY A 20 -26.34 -38.72 -26.48
CA GLY A 20 -27.57 -38.97 -25.74
C GLY A 20 -27.52 -39.14 -24.22
N ASP A 21 -26.84 -38.27 -23.48
CA ASP A 21 -27.47 -37.71 -22.26
C ASP A 21 -26.86 -36.34 -21.92
N SER A 22 -27.64 -35.27 -22.11
CA SER A 22 -27.25 -33.92 -21.67
C SER A 22 -27.63 -33.71 -20.21
N SER A 23 -27.13 -34.58 -19.33
CA SER A 23 -27.06 -34.35 -17.90
C SER A 23 -26.08 -33.21 -17.65
N GLY A 24 -26.59 -31.99 -17.81
CA GLY A 24 -25.80 -30.78 -17.79
C GLY A 24 -24.96 -30.73 -16.53
N VAL A 25 -23.64 -30.62 -16.69
CA VAL A 25 -22.71 -30.34 -15.59
C VAL A 25 -23.03 -28.93 -15.11
N VAL A 26 -23.99 -28.84 -14.19
CA VAL A 26 -24.25 -27.65 -13.41
C VAL A 26 -23.03 -27.45 -12.54
N VAL A 27 -22.07 -26.67 -13.06
CA VAL A 27 -21.02 -26.09 -12.24
C VAL A 27 -21.73 -25.21 -11.23
N GLU A 28 -21.98 -25.73 -10.03
CA GLU A 28 -22.61 -24.99 -8.96
C GLU A 28 -21.77 -23.77 -8.68
N ARG A 29 -22.24 -22.60 -9.13
CA ARG A 29 -21.64 -21.33 -8.74
C ARG A 29 -21.75 -21.26 -7.22
N PRO A 30 -20.62 -21.14 -6.48
CA PRO A 30 -20.67 -21.13 -5.03
C PRO A 30 -21.56 -19.98 -4.55
N ARG A 31 -22.62 -20.32 -3.83
CA ARG A 31 -23.69 -19.39 -3.45
C ARG A 31 -23.43 -18.67 -2.12
N THR A 32 -22.38 -19.07 -1.38
CA THR A 32 -22.04 -18.48 -0.09
C THR A 32 -20.84 -17.54 -0.20
N ALA A 33 -20.85 -16.48 0.62
CA ALA A 33 -19.72 -15.56 0.79
C ALA A 33 -18.41 -16.30 1.07
N GLU A 34 -18.46 -17.28 1.98
CA GLU A 34 -17.34 -18.14 2.36
C GLU A 34 -16.76 -18.92 1.17
N ALA A 35 -17.61 -19.55 0.35
CA ALA A 35 -17.15 -20.33 -0.79
C ALA A 35 -16.58 -19.45 -1.92
N LEU A 36 -17.01 -18.18 -2.04
CA LEU A 36 -16.39 -17.19 -2.93
C LEU A 36 -15.06 -16.66 -2.37
N LEU A 37 -14.98 -16.39 -1.06
CA LEU A 37 -13.72 -16.03 -0.37
C LEU A 37 -12.69 -17.16 -0.46
N ALA A 38 -13.13 -18.43 -0.38
CA ALA A 38 -12.27 -19.60 -0.46
C ALA A 38 -11.52 -19.75 -1.81
N GLN A 39 -12.00 -19.09 -2.88
CA GLN A 39 -11.36 -19.02 -4.20
C GLN A 39 -10.16 -18.06 -4.25
N ARG A 40 -10.04 -17.14 -3.29
CA ARG A 40 -8.95 -16.16 -3.29
C ARG A 40 -7.61 -16.87 -3.05
N PRO A 41 -6.55 -16.50 -3.79
CA PRO A 41 -5.23 -17.14 -3.63
C PRO A 41 -4.50 -16.67 -2.36
N TRP A 42 -4.99 -15.60 -1.72
CA TRP A 42 -4.65 -15.14 -0.38
C TRP A 42 -5.79 -15.47 0.59
N ARG A 43 -5.46 -15.83 1.84
CA ARG A 43 -6.44 -16.01 2.92
C ARG A 43 -5.94 -15.25 4.15
N LEU A 44 -6.76 -14.33 4.66
CA LEU A 44 -6.54 -13.79 6.00
C LEU A 44 -6.95 -14.87 7.02
N THR A 45 -6.14 -15.05 8.06
CA THR A 45 -6.48 -15.88 9.21
C THR A 45 -6.83 -14.98 10.38
N SER A 46 -7.89 -15.33 11.11
CA SER A 46 -8.68 -14.35 11.85
C SER A 46 -8.18 -14.00 13.25
N ALA A 47 -7.41 -14.89 13.87
CA ALA A 47 -6.95 -14.73 15.25
C ALA A 47 -6.16 -13.42 15.48
N GLY A 48 -5.32 -12.99 14.53
CA GLY A 48 -4.50 -11.78 14.69
C GLY A 48 -5.19 -10.48 14.34
N TYR A 49 -6.19 -10.53 13.47
CA TYR A 49 -6.97 -9.34 13.16
C TYR A 49 -7.83 -8.89 14.34
N ARG A 50 -8.38 -9.82 15.13
CA ARG A 50 -9.22 -9.47 16.27
C ARG A 50 -8.48 -8.61 17.31
N ASN A 51 -7.26 -8.99 17.67
CA ASN A 51 -6.44 -8.23 18.63
C ASN A 51 -6.01 -6.89 18.04
N ALA A 52 -5.50 -6.87 16.80
CA ALA A 52 -5.10 -5.65 16.10
C ALA A 52 -6.25 -4.63 15.97
N VAL A 53 -7.45 -5.10 15.64
CA VAL A 53 -8.67 -4.30 15.55
C VAL A 53 -9.09 -3.75 16.91
N GLN A 54 -9.06 -4.56 17.96
CA GLN A 54 -9.40 -4.11 19.32
C GLN A 54 -8.38 -3.11 19.90
N SER A 55 -7.10 -3.21 19.53
CA SER A 55 -6.07 -2.22 19.88
C SER A 55 -6.04 -0.99 18.97
N SER A 56 -6.87 -0.92 17.93
CA SER A 56 -6.81 0.16 16.95
C SER A 56 -7.26 1.50 17.57
N PHE A 57 -6.46 2.54 17.32
CA PHE A 57 -6.73 3.95 17.65
C PHE A 57 -6.64 4.41 19.11
N SER A 58 -6.29 3.54 20.07
CA SER A 58 -5.89 3.99 21.42
C SER A 58 -4.69 3.23 21.97
N GLY A 59 -3.70 3.94 22.49
CA GLY A 59 -2.60 3.36 23.28
C GLY A 59 -1.44 2.68 22.52
N LEU A 60 -1.47 2.52 21.19
CA LEU A 60 -0.33 1.93 20.46
C LEU A 60 0.94 2.77 20.66
N GLN A 61 1.96 2.14 21.24
CA GLN A 61 3.26 2.77 21.48
C GLN A 61 4.02 2.90 20.16
N VAL A 62 4.67 4.04 19.94
CA VAL A 62 5.76 4.07 18.97
C VAL A 62 6.99 3.57 19.70
N ALA A 63 7.49 2.41 19.28
CA ALA A 63 8.63 1.76 19.94
C ALA A 63 9.80 2.74 20.06
N GLY A 64 10.34 2.89 21.26
CA GLY A 64 11.35 3.89 21.62
C GLY A 64 12.74 3.61 21.07
N GLY A 65 12.88 3.45 19.75
CA GLY A 65 14.17 3.42 19.07
C GLY A 65 14.88 4.77 19.16
N ALA A 66 16.21 4.76 19.04
CA ALA A 66 16.96 6.00 18.82
C ALA A 66 16.72 6.52 17.38
N PRO A 67 16.73 7.85 17.15
CA PRO A 67 16.68 8.40 15.81
C PRO A 67 17.77 7.82 14.90
N VAL A 68 17.39 7.37 13.72
CA VAL A 68 18.29 6.75 12.73
C VAL A 68 19.30 7.79 12.23
N ASN A 69 20.59 7.50 12.31
CA ASN A 69 21.63 8.38 11.76
C ASN A 69 21.85 8.19 10.25
N GLU A 70 22.57 9.10 9.60
CA GLU A 70 22.72 9.13 8.13
C GLU A 70 23.31 7.82 7.56
N SER A 71 24.30 7.23 8.22
CA SER A 71 24.90 5.95 7.81
C SER A 71 23.91 4.79 7.92
N GLN A 72 23.19 4.70 9.04
CA GLN A 72 22.15 3.69 9.25
C GLN A 72 21.00 3.85 8.24
N GLY A 73 20.60 5.08 7.92
CA GLY A 73 19.56 5.37 6.95
C GLY A 73 19.91 4.92 5.53
N LEU A 74 21.13 5.22 5.09
CA LEU A 74 21.64 4.76 3.79
C LEU A 74 21.78 3.23 3.73
N ALA A 75 22.22 2.58 4.82
CA ALA A 75 22.29 1.13 4.91
C ALA A 75 20.89 0.47 4.82
N LEU A 76 19.87 1.04 5.48
CA LEU A 76 18.49 0.57 5.40
C LEU A 76 17.93 0.66 3.98
N LEU A 77 18.18 1.78 3.27
CA LEU A 77 17.78 1.93 1.87
C LEU A 77 18.50 0.94 0.95
N ALA A 78 19.82 0.81 1.08
CA ALA A 78 20.61 -0.09 0.25
C ALA A 78 20.17 -1.56 0.42
N ALA A 79 19.96 -2.01 1.67
CA ALA A 79 19.47 -3.35 1.96
C ALA A 79 18.05 -3.60 1.40
N HIS A 80 17.17 -2.60 1.48
CA HIS A 80 15.81 -2.71 0.94
C HIS A 80 15.79 -2.75 -0.59
N ALA A 81 16.56 -1.88 -1.24
CA ALA A 81 16.68 -1.84 -2.69
C ALA A 81 17.39 -3.08 -3.26
N ALA A 82 18.35 -3.66 -2.53
CA ALA A 82 18.94 -4.94 -2.89
C ALA A 82 17.88 -6.06 -2.88
N ALA A 83 17.07 -6.16 -1.82
CA ALA A 83 15.98 -7.13 -1.74
C ALA A 83 14.93 -6.94 -2.85
N ASP A 84 14.55 -5.69 -3.16
CA ASP A 84 13.61 -5.40 -4.25
C ASP A 84 14.19 -5.70 -5.65
N SER A 85 15.48 -5.44 -5.86
CA SER A 85 16.15 -5.71 -7.15
C SER A 85 16.21 -7.19 -7.51
N LEU A 86 16.19 -8.09 -6.52
CA LEU A 86 16.06 -9.53 -6.73
C LEU A 86 14.67 -9.93 -7.23
N MET A 87 13.64 -9.14 -6.89
CA MET A 87 12.25 -9.36 -7.34
C MET A 87 11.95 -8.60 -8.65
N ASN A 88 12.68 -7.54 -8.95
CA ASN A 88 12.45 -6.70 -10.12
C ASN A 88 13.78 -6.10 -10.63
N PRO A 89 14.44 -6.72 -11.63
CA PRO A 89 15.79 -6.34 -12.09
C PRO A 89 15.82 -5.06 -12.95
N GLY A 90 15.03 -4.05 -12.56
CA GLY A 90 15.02 -2.72 -13.14
C GLY A 90 16.32 -1.95 -12.88
N PRO A 91 16.50 -0.78 -13.50
CA PRO A 91 17.80 -0.13 -13.58
C PRO A 91 18.26 0.43 -12.23
N GLN A 92 19.39 -0.11 -11.74
CA GLN A 92 20.10 0.30 -10.53
C GLN A 92 20.44 1.81 -10.47
N SER A 93 20.43 2.50 -11.61
CA SER A 93 20.62 3.96 -11.68
C SER A 93 19.63 4.73 -10.79
N ARG A 94 18.37 4.27 -10.69
CA ARG A 94 17.36 4.95 -9.85
C ARG A 94 17.74 5.00 -8.37
N LEU A 95 18.44 3.99 -7.85
CA LEU A 95 18.92 4.00 -6.46
C LEU A 95 20.02 5.06 -6.26
N LEU A 96 20.92 5.23 -7.23
CA LEU A 96 21.97 6.24 -7.18
C LEU A 96 21.40 7.67 -7.29
N ASP A 97 20.42 7.89 -8.15
CA ASP A 97 19.73 9.18 -8.25
C ASP A 97 18.87 9.47 -7.01
N SER A 98 18.25 8.43 -6.44
CA SER A 98 17.57 8.47 -5.14
C SER A 98 18.52 8.82 -3.96
N VAL A 99 19.76 8.30 -3.95
CA VAL A 99 20.79 8.71 -2.97
C VAL A 99 21.27 10.15 -3.22
N ARG A 100 21.36 10.61 -4.48
CA ARG A 100 21.63 12.02 -4.78
C ARG A 100 20.48 12.92 -4.29
N ALA A 101 19.23 12.48 -4.43
CA ALA A 101 18.06 13.15 -3.88
C ALA A 101 18.13 13.26 -2.34
N PHE A 102 18.54 12.20 -1.65
CA PHE A 102 18.73 12.18 -0.19
C PHE A 102 19.71 13.26 0.33
N HIS A 103 20.80 13.52 -0.40
CA HIS A 103 21.77 14.57 -0.05
C HIS A 103 21.35 15.98 -0.47
N ARG A 104 20.56 16.11 -1.55
CA ARG A 104 20.00 17.39 -2.02
C ARG A 104 18.82 17.86 -1.17
N PHE A 105 18.00 16.92 -0.69
CA PHE A 105 16.84 17.26 0.14
C PHE A 105 17.29 17.78 1.50
N ARG A 106 17.13 19.08 1.67
CA ARG A 106 17.19 19.78 2.96
C ARG A 106 15.93 20.62 3.06
N THR A 107 15.31 20.65 4.22
CA THR A 107 14.19 21.59 4.48
C THR A 107 14.77 22.99 4.57
N THR A 108 14.79 23.70 3.44
CA THR A 108 15.45 25.01 3.26
C THR A 108 14.49 26.20 3.24
N ASP A 109 13.17 25.96 3.26
CA ASP A 109 12.19 27.05 3.23
C ASP A 109 12.16 27.77 4.60
N PRO A 110 12.56 29.06 4.68
CA PRO A 110 12.60 29.79 5.95
C PRO A 110 11.21 30.02 6.56
N SER A 111 10.12 29.85 5.80
CA SER A 111 8.75 29.95 6.31
C SER A 111 8.33 28.74 7.18
N ILE A 112 9.06 27.63 7.13
CA ILE A 112 8.83 26.45 7.98
C ILE A 112 9.37 26.68 9.43
N GLY A 113 10.00 27.83 9.68
CA GLY A 113 10.59 28.19 10.98
C GLY A 113 11.96 27.55 11.20
N GLN A 114 12.50 27.63 12.42
CA GLN A 114 13.70 26.88 12.76
C GLN A 114 13.37 25.38 12.84
N VAL A 115 13.59 24.69 11.74
CA VAL A 115 13.65 23.23 11.61
C VAL A 115 14.76 22.74 12.54
N GLY A 116 14.39 22.40 13.77
CA GLY A 116 15.33 22.07 14.83
C GLY A 116 16.21 20.88 14.45
N ASP A 117 17.52 21.02 14.68
CA ASP A 117 18.62 20.13 14.26
C ASP A 117 18.28 19.07 13.18
N SER A 118 18.79 19.32 11.97
CA SER A 118 18.64 18.47 10.77
C SER A 118 18.93 16.98 10.96
N THR A 119 19.68 16.59 11.99
CA THR A 119 19.88 15.19 12.39
C THR A 119 18.56 14.46 12.67
N ARG A 120 17.54 15.16 13.19
CA ARG A 120 16.22 14.58 13.56
C ARG A 120 15.36 14.16 12.36
N TYR A 121 15.71 14.56 11.14
CA TYR A 121 14.92 14.31 9.93
C TYR A 121 15.55 13.30 8.98
N VAL A 122 16.63 12.61 9.36
CA VAL A 122 17.22 11.52 8.57
C VAL A 122 16.18 10.44 8.23
N GLY A 123 15.36 10.02 9.20
CA GLY A 123 14.29 9.04 8.97
C GLY A 123 13.27 9.49 7.92
N LEU A 124 12.87 10.76 7.95
CA LEU A 124 11.97 11.32 6.92
C LEU A 124 12.63 11.41 5.55
N ARG A 125 13.92 11.75 5.47
CA ARG A 125 14.68 11.73 4.20
C ARG A 125 14.79 10.31 3.64
N VAL A 126 15.08 9.31 4.47
CA VAL A 126 15.08 7.89 4.08
C VAL A 126 13.73 7.49 3.50
N ALA A 127 12.65 7.80 4.21
CA ALA A 127 11.31 7.40 3.83
C ALA A 127 10.81 8.12 2.55
N LEU A 128 11.16 9.40 2.37
CA LEU A 128 10.94 10.16 1.14
C LEU A 128 11.64 9.51 -0.07
N VAL A 129 12.91 9.15 0.09
CA VAL A 129 13.71 8.54 -0.98
C VAL A 129 13.19 7.15 -1.36
N GLY A 130 12.74 6.37 -0.37
CA GLY A 130 12.03 5.12 -0.62
C GLY A 130 10.70 5.34 -1.33
N ALA A 131 9.91 6.34 -0.95
CA ALA A 131 8.63 6.68 -1.61
C ALA A 131 8.84 7.07 -3.08
N LEU A 132 9.84 7.91 -3.38
CA LEU A 132 10.22 8.23 -4.76
C LEU A 132 10.62 6.99 -5.56
N THR A 133 11.36 6.05 -4.95
CA THR A 133 11.76 4.79 -5.59
C THR A 133 10.56 3.89 -5.89
N TYR A 134 9.67 3.70 -4.91
CA TYR A 134 8.55 2.74 -4.98
C TYR A 134 7.34 3.24 -5.78
N ALA A 135 6.92 4.49 -5.60
CA ALA A 135 5.99 5.13 -6.52
C ALA A 135 6.63 5.21 -7.92
N GLY A 136 7.95 5.42 -7.95
CA GLY A 136 8.79 5.41 -9.14
C GLY A 136 8.48 6.52 -10.15
N ALA A 137 7.48 7.36 -9.87
CA ALA A 137 6.97 8.35 -10.78
C ALA A 137 8.02 9.44 -10.98
N GLU A 138 8.56 9.53 -12.19
CA GLU A 138 9.45 10.62 -12.59
C GLU A 138 8.78 12.00 -12.42
N GLN A 139 7.44 12.06 -12.41
CA GLN A 139 6.66 13.24 -12.07
C GLN A 139 6.76 13.60 -10.58
N LEU A 140 6.78 12.59 -9.69
CA LEU A 140 6.95 12.78 -8.25
C LEU A 140 8.39 13.18 -7.93
N GLU A 141 9.36 12.56 -8.62
CA GLU A 141 10.76 12.97 -8.53
C GLU A 141 10.95 14.41 -9.02
N ARG A 142 10.31 14.81 -10.13
CA ARG A 142 10.28 16.21 -10.59
C ARG A 142 9.62 17.15 -9.57
N SER A 143 8.49 16.76 -8.96
CA SER A 143 7.76 17.61 -7.99
C SER A 143 8.51 17.84 -6.68
N VAL A 144 9.46 16.95 -6.36
CA VAL A 144 10.31 17.03 -5.17
C VAL A 144 11.70 17.63 -5.47
N LEU A 145 12.26 17.41 -6.67
CA LEU A 145 13.67 17.72 -6.98
C LEU A 145 13.90 18.80 -8.03
N THR A 146 12.87 19.35 -8.69
CA THR A 146 13.05 20.35 -9.76
C THR A 146 12.31 21.66 -9.51
N ASP A 147 12.93 22.76 -9.93
CA ASP A 147 12.40 24.13 -9.80
C ASP A 147 11.34 24.50 -10.86
N SER A 148 10.77 23.52 -11.56
CA SER A 148 9.70 23.74 -12.53
C SER A 148 8.83 22.48 -12.72
N MET A 149 7.60 22.55 -12.24
CA MET A 149 6.56 21.56 -12.57
C MET A 149 5.77 22.03 -13.80
N PRO A 150 5.64 21.21 -14.85
CA PRO A 150 4.58 21.38 -15.83
C PRO A 150 3.20 21.36 -15.14
N ASN A 151 2.26 22.12 -15.66
CA ASN A 151 0.83 22.05 -15.30
C ASN A 151 0.46 22.52 -13.88
N GLY A 152 1.28 23.35 -13.23
CA GLY A 152 0.88 24.10 -12.02
C GLY A 152 0.85 23.32 -10.71
N ALA A 153 1.38 22.09 -10.68
CA ALA A 153 1.50 21.31 -9.44
C ALA A 153 2.40 22.03 -8.40
N LEU A 154 1.97 21.98 -7.14
CA LEU A 154 2.62 22.66 -6.03
C LEU A 154 3.94 21.95 -5.65
N ARG A 155 4.99 22.71 -5.31
CA ARG A 155 6.34 22.16 -5.03
C ARG A 155 6.51 21.75 -3.58
N LEU A 156 7.22 20.67 -3.27
CA LEU A 156 7.57 20.38 -1.88
C LEU A 156 8.51 21.46 -1.29
N ALA A 157 8.15 22.01 -0.13
CA ALA A 157 8.95 22.93 0.68
C ALA A 157 9.71 22.20 1.80
N GLY A 158 9.14 21.12 2.31
CA GLY A 158 9.72 20.37 3.41
C GLY A 158 8.96 19.09 3.72
N ILE A 159 9.62 18.23 4.47
CA ILE A 159 9.01 17.15 5.24
C ILE A 159 9.42 17.34 6.70
N ILE A 160 8.45 17.33 7.62
CA ILE A 160 8.69 17.57 9.04
C ILE A 160 7.90 16.59 9.92
N PHE A 161 8.40 16.35 11.13
CA PHE A 161 7.61 15.81 12.22
C PHE A 161 6.79 16.95 12.85
N SER A 162 5.50 16.75 13.05
CA SER A 162 4.57 17.75 13.59
C SER A 162 3.73 17.18 14.72
N SER A 163 3.66 17.90 15.84
CA SER A 163 2.75 17.62 16.96
C SER A 163 1.34 18.21 16.76
N ALA A 164 1.09 18.88 15.63
CA ALA A 164 -0.21 19.46 15.30
C ALA A 164 -1.19 18.45 14.66
N LEU A 165 -0.74 17.23 14.37
CA LEU A 165 -1.57 16.18 13.77
C LEU A 165 -2.31 15.37 14.84
N PRO A 166 -3.61 15.04 14.65
CA PRO A 166 -4.33 14.11 15.51
C PRO A 166 -3.64 12.75 15.61
N GLU A 167 -3.83 12.04 16.72
CA GLU A 167 -3.18 10.75 16.98
C GLU A 167 -3.45 9.68 15.91
N SER A 168 -4.61 9.72 15.27
CA SER A 168 -5.02 8.79 14.20
C SER A 168 -4.44 9.13 12.82
N VAL A 169 -3.89 10.33 12.63
CA VAL A 169 -3.39 10.83 11.34
C VAL A 169 -1.88 10.62 11.28
N PRO A 170 -1.37 9.70 10.43
CA PRO A 170 0.06 9.38 10.36
C PRO A 170 0.86 10.47 9.64
N ALA A 171 0.26 11.12 8.64
CA ALA A 171 0.79 12.25 7.90
C ALA A 171 -0.35 13.07 7.28
N ASP A 172 -0.07 14.28 6.82
CA ASP A 172 -0.90 15.02 5.87
C ASP A 172 -0.07 15.98 4.99
N MET A 173 -0.69 16.47 3.90
CA MET A 173 -0.13 17.52 3.05
C MET A 173 -0.80 18.88 3.31
N VAL A 174 0.00 19.94 3.44
CA VAL A 174 -0.49 21.32 3.60
C VAL A 174 0.01 22.22 2.48
N VAL A 175 -0.88 23.01 1.88
CA VAL A 175 -0.50 24.11 0.99
C VAL A 175 -0.12 25.34 1.81
N LEU A 176 1.16 25.72 1.76
CA LEU A 176 1.69 26.93 2.35
C LEU A 176 1.24 28.18 1.58
N THR A 177 1.26 29.34 2.25
CA THR A 177 0.88 30.64 1.66
C THR A 177 1.70 31.06 0.45
N ASN A 178 2.90 30.49 0.28
CA ASN A 178 3.77 30.69 -0.88
C ASN A 178 3.50 29.71 -2.05
N GLY A 179 2.41 28.93 -2.00
CA GLY A 179 2.06 27.97 -3.05
C GLY A 179 2.94 26.72 -3.08
N ARG A 180 3.56 26.35 -1.95
CA ARG A 180 4.35 25.12 -1.81
C ARG A 180 3.67 24.13 -0.87
N LEU A 181 3.95 22.85 -1.06
CA LEU A 181 3.49 21.75 -0.21
C LEU A 181 4.41 21.57 1.00
N LEU A 182 3.85 21.37 2.18
CA LEU A 182 4.55 20.90 3.37
C LEU A 182 3.96 19.56 3.78
N LEU A 183 4.79 18.51 3.71
CA LEU A 183 4.42 17.19 4.21
C LEU A 183 4.68 17.13 5.71
N ARG A 184 3.63 16.97 6.51
CA ARG A 184 3.73 16.79 7.95
C ARG A 184 3.56 15.32 8.25
N VAL A 185 4.47 14.74 9.03
CA VAL A 185 4.38 13.39 9.57
C VAL A 185 4.13 13.50 11.07
N ASN A 186 3.32 12.63 11.66
CA ASN A 186 2.98 12.71 13.07
C ASN A 186 4.24 12.59 13.94
N ALA A 187 4.48 13.56 14.83
CA ALA A 187 5.70 13.60 15.63
C ALA A 187 5.90 12.38 16.54
N ARG A 188 4.83 11.64 16.86
CA ARG A 188 4.95 10.35 17.55
C ARG A 188 5.83 9.36 16.78
N LEU A 189 5.77 9.38 15.45
CA LEU A 189 6.45 8.45 14.54
C LEU A 189 7.95 8.74 14.36
N ILE A 190 8.54 9.67 15.13
CA ILE A 190 9.96 10.05 15.03
C ILE A 190 10.95 8.89 15.22
N ASN A 191 10.57 7.90 16.02
CA ASN A 191 11.38 6.72 16.34
C ASN A 191 10.90 5.44 15.61
N GLU A 192 9.93 5.56 14.70
CA GLU A 192 9.46 4.44 13.88
C GLU A 192 10.52 4.05 12.83
N ASN A 193 10.52 2.79 12.39
CA ASN A 193 11.40 2.33 11.32
C ASN A 193 11.12 3.17 10.05
N PRO A 194 12.10 3.94 9.51
CA PRO A 194 11.87 4.84 8.38
C PRO A 194 11.28 4.17 7.15
N LEU A 195 11.60 2.90 6.90
CA LEU A 195 11.06 2.18 5.75
C LEU A 195 9.54 1.99 5.88
N ARG A 196 9.03 1.89 7.11
CA ARG A 196 7.57 1.89 7.34
C ARG A 196 6.95 3.23 7.01
N LEU A 197 7.64 4.36 6.89
CA LEU A 197 6.99 5.61 6.48
C LEU A 197 6.80 5.71 4.95
N ILE A 198 7.48 4.86 4.16
CA ILE A 198 7.48 4.89 2.69
C ILE A 198 6.07 4.89 2.06
N PRO A 199 5.14 3.96 2.41
CA PRO A 199 3.85 3.90 1.72
C PRO A 199 2.99 5.15 1.98
N THR A 200 3.02 5.69 3.20
CA THR A 200 2.25 6.88 3.57
C THR A 200 2.83 8.14 2.94
N ILE A 201 4.16 8.29 2.90
CA ILE A 201 4.77 9.42 2.19
C ILE A 201 4.47 9.35 0.68
N ALA A 202 4.45 8.15 0.09
CA ALA A 202 4.04 7.96 -1.29
C ALA A 202 2.57 8.33 -1.53
N HIS A 203 1.67 7.96 -0.62
CA HIS A 203 0.26 8.39 -0.61
C HIS A 203 0.17 9.92 -0.64
N GLU A 204 0.67 10.61 0.40
CA GLU A 204 0.55 12.06 0.55
C GLU A 204 1.12 12.82 -0.66
N LEU A 205 2.31 12.44 -1.11
CA LEU A 205 2.97 13.13 -2.22
C LEU A 205 2.29 12.91 -3.58
N ALA A 206 1.66 11.75 -3.80
CA ALA A 206 1.06 11.42 -5.09
C ALA A 206 -0.43 11.78 -5.18
N ALA A 207 -1.16 11.68 -4.06
CA ALA A 207 -2.60 11.89 -3.98
C ALA A 207 -2.97 13.36 -3.74
N HIS A 208 -2.32 14.05 -2.81
CA HIS A 208 -2.78 15.38 -2.33
C HIS A 208 -1.85 16.51 -2.81
N GLN A 209 -1.82 16.77 -4.12
CA GLN A 209 -0.95 17.80 -4.73
C GLN A 209 -1.62 19.17 -4.90
N ASP A 210 -2.92 19.27 -4.66
CA ASP A 210 -3.66 20.52 -4.49
C ASP A 210 -4.40 20.49 -3.14
N GLY A 211 -4.90 21.65 -2.68
CA GLY A 211 -5.48 21.80 -1.33
C GLY A 211 -6.88 21.20 -1.15
N GLN A 212 -7.34 20.35 -2.07
CA GLN A 212 -8.61 19.66 -2.01
C GLN A 212 -8.39 18.20 -1.61
N ASN A 213 -9.46 17.52 -1.16
CA ASN A 213 -9.44 16.09 -0.86
C ASN A 213 -10.82 15.50 -1.18
N SER A 214 -10.86 14.37 -1.88
CA SER A 214 -12.07 13.61 -2.16
C SER A 214 -11.92 12.14 -1.77
N VAL A 215 -13.02 11.47 -1.47
CA VAL A 215 -13.01 10.01 -1.25
C VAL A 215 -12.47 9.24 -2.47
N GLY A 216 -12.69 9.77 -3.69
CA GLY A 216 -12.13 9.18 -4.91
C GLY A 216 -10.60 9.20 -4.93
N GLU A 217 -10.01 10.29 -4.48
CA GLU A 217 -8.57 10.48 -4.38
C GLU A 217 -7.97 9.67 -3.23
N GLU A 218 -8.59 9.72 -2.06
CA GLU A 218 -8.21 8.93 -0.88
C GLU A 218 -8.21 7.43 -1.17
N VAL A 219 -9.23 6.90 -1.86
CA VAL A 219 -9.27 5.48 -2.24
C VAL A 219 -8.15 5.15 -3.23
N ALA A 220 -7.92 5.99 -4.25
CA ALA A 220 -6.86 5.76 -5.22
C ALA A 220 -5.45 5.85 -4.58
N GLY A 221 -5.23 6.82 -3.68
CA GLY A 221 -4.03 6.96 -2.87
C GLY A 221 -3.84 5.80 -1.89
N ASN A 222 -4.91 5.31 -1.26
CA ASN A 222 -4.84 4.14 -0.36
C ASN A 222 -4.57 2.84 -1.12
N VAL A 223 -5.02 2.69 -2.38
CA VAL A 223 -4.60 1.60 -3.27
C VAL A 223 -3.10 1.68 -3.58
N LEU A 224 -2.59 2.88 -3.91
CA LEU A 224 -1.14 3.12 -4.03
C LEU A 224 -0.39 2.71 -2.74
N GLU A 225 -0.87 3.15 -1.57
CA GLU A 225 -0.27 2.78 -0.28
C GLU A 225 -0.22 1.26 -0.10
N GLN A 226 -1.32 0.54 -0.37
CA GLN A 226 -1.37 -0.91 -0.15
C GLN A 226 -0.55 -1.70 -1.18
N MET A 227 -0.48 -1.24 -2.44
CA MET A 227 0.35 -1.87 -3.47
C MET A 227 1.85 -1.71 -3.18
N ILE A 228 2.26 -0.54 -2.67
CA ILE A 228 3.64 -0.35 -2.18
C ILE A 228 3.87 -1.22 -0.93
N TRP A 229 2.97 -1.19 0.05
CA TRP A 229 3.14 -1.98 1.28
C TRP A 229 3.23 -3.48 1.01
N TYR A 230 2.35 -4.02 0.16
CA TYR A 230 2.38 -5.41 -0.27
C TYR A 230 3.76 -5.80 -0.84
N ARG A 231 4.28 -5.05 -1.83
CA ARG A 231 5.60 -5.29 -2.43
C ARG A 231 6.75 -5.14 -1.42
N MET A 232 6.65 -4.20 -0.49
CA MET A 232 7.62 -4.07 0.60
C MET A 232 7.63 -5.29 1.51
N LEU A 233 6.48 -5.90 1.80
CA LEU A 233 6.38 -7.13 2.59
C LEU A 233 6.87 -8.38 1.85
N GLU A 234 6.76 -8.42 0.52
CA GLU A 234 7.39 -9.47 -0.29
C GLU A 234 8.93 -9.40 -0.19
N ALA A 235 9.50 -8.19 -0.24
CA ALA A 235 10.95 -7.99 -0.06
C ALA A 235 11.41 -8.22 1.40
N ARG A 236 10.59 -7.79 2.36
CA ARG A 236 10.97 -7.56 3.76
C ARG A 236 9.78 -7.77 4.73
N PRO A 237 9.41 -9.02 5.02
CA PRO A 237 8.22 -9.34 5.81
C PRO A 237 8.30 -8.91 7.27
N GLU A 238 9.49 -8.71 7.82
CA GLU A 238 9.68 -8.24 9.19
C GLU A 238 9.17 -6.80 9.39
N LEU A 239 8.95 -6.05 8.30
CA LEU A 239 8.27 -4.76 8.35
C LEU A 239 6.83 -4.86 8.89
N ALA A 240 6.13 -5.96 8.64
CA ALA A 240 4.77 -6.23 9.14
C ALA A 240 4.69 -6.56 10.64
N ALA A 241 5.82 -6.87 11.29
CA ALA A 241 5.84 -7.27 12.69
C ALA A 241 5.90 -6.06 13.64
N GLY A 242 5.48 -6.27 14.89
CA GLY A 242 5.56 -5.26 15.96
C GLY A 242 4.28 -4.45 16.14
N GLU A 243 4.06 -4.02 17.39
CA GLU A 243 2.79 -3.45 17.87
C GLU A 243 2.76 -1.91 17.78
N THR A 244 3.45 -1.34 16.80
CA THR A 244 3.44 0.11 16.55
C THR A 244 2.28 0.49 15.61
N MET A 245 1.94 1.78 15.57
CA MET A 245 0.81 2.30 14.79
C MET A 245 0.87 1.89 13.30
N LEU A 246 2.03 2.01 12.64
CA LEU A 246 2.10 1.86 11.18
C LEU A 246 1.94 0.41 10.69
N PRO A 247 2.62 -0.62 11.25
CA PRO A 247 2.37 -2.02 10.89
C PRO A 247 0.92 -2.42 11.12
N VAL A 248 0.34 -2.10 12.29
CA VAL A 248 -1.06 -2.43 12.61
C VAL A 248 -2.01 -1.81 11.60
N MET A 249 -1.91 -0.49 11.38
CA MET A 249 -2.76 0.25 10.44
C MET A 249 -2.65 -0.26 8.99
N ARG A 250 -1.43 -0.53 8.49
CA ARG A 250 -1.24 -0.97 7.10
C ARG A 250 -1.52 -2.43 6.87
N ASN A 251 -1.24 -3.28 7.84
CA ASN A 251 -1.69 -4.66 7.78
C ASN A 251 -3.22 -4.70 7.73
N LEU A 252 -3.91 -3.90 8.55
CA LEU A 252 -5.37 -3.76 8.51
C LEU A 252 -5.89 -3.26 7.15
N ARG A 253 -5.29 -2.19 6.60
CA ARG A 253 -5.63 -1.65 5.26
C ARG A 253 -5.37 -2.65 4.13
N LEU A 254 -4.23 -3.32 4.13
CA LEU A 254 -3.89 -4.35 3.15
C LEU A 254 -4.86 -5.54 3.25
N GLY A 255 -5.26 -5.93 4.47
CA GLY A 255 -6.31 -6.91 4.68
C GLY A 255 -7.65 -6.49 4.07
N ALA A 256 -8.08 -5.25 4.32
CA ALA A 256 -9.30 -4.68 3.73
C ALA A 256 -9.23 -4.67 2.19
N PHE A 257 -8.10 -4.25 1.62
CA PHE A 257 -7.85 -4.22 0.18
C PHE A 257 -7.91 -5.62 -0.44
N LEU A 258 -7.18 -6.58 0.15
CA LEU A 258 -7.15 -7.96 -0.32
C LEU A 258 -8.51 -8.67 -0.18
N GLN A 259 -9.36 -8.32 0.79
CA GLN A 259 -10.71 -8.91 0.92
C GLN A 259 -11.78 -8.20 0.07
N SER A 260 -11.44 -7.08 -0.56
CA SER A 260 -12.31 -6.33 -1.47
C SER A 260 -12.21 -6.88 -2.91
N GLY A 261 -13.26 -6.70 -3.72
CA GLY A 261 -13.48 -7.33 -5.03
C GLY A 261 -14.50 -8.49 -5.00
N THR A 262 -14.81 -9.09 -6.16
CA THR A 262 -15.80 -10.18 -6.27
C THR A 262 -15.19 -11.49 -6.76
N GLY A 263 -15.69 -12.62 -6.26
CA GLY A 263 -15.12 -13.95 -6.52
C GLY A 263 -13.65 -14.01 -6.08
N ALA A 264 -12.77 -14.38 -7.02
CA ALA A 264 -11.32 -14.40 -6.85
C ALA A 264 -10.60 -13.09 -7.29
N SER A 265 -11.32 -12.11 -7.83
CA SER A 265 -10.73 -10.84 -8.31
C SER A 265 -10.58 -9.82 -7.18
N LEU A 266 -9.53 -8.98 -7.28
CA LEU A 266 -9.45 -7.74 -6.49
C LEU A 266 -10.45 -6.69 -7.02
N GLY A 267 -10.75 -5.72 -6.17
CA GLY A 267 -11.57 -4.55 -6.47
C GLY A 267 -11.64 -3.65 -5.23
N VAL A 268 -12.22 -2.47 -5.35
CA VAL A 268 -12.36 -1.50 -4.24
C VAL A 268 -13.81 -1.23 -3.84
N GLN A 269 -14.79 -1.47 -4.72
CA GLN A 269 -16.18 -1.06 -4.48
C GLN A 269 -17.10 -2.16 -3.92
N ALA A 270 -16.75 -3.42 -4.14
CA ALA A 270 -17.52 -4.58 -3.69
C ALA A 270 -16.68 -5.51 -2.80
N ALA A 271 -17.32 -6.47 -2.14
CA ALA A 271 -16.67 -7.61 -1.50
C ALA A 271 -17.55 -8.85 -1.60
N ASN A 272 -17.00 -10.04 -1.34
CA ASN A 272 -17.78 -11.28 -1.24
C ASN A 272 -18.63 -11.36 0.06
N GLY A 273 -18.44 -10.43 1.00
CA GLY A 273 -19.06 -10.45 2.33
C GLY A 273 -18.47 -9.35 3.21
N SER A 274 -18.41 -9.58 4.53
CA SER A 274 -17.60 -8.73 5.41
C SER A 274 -16.12 -8.81 5.02
N LEU A 275 -15.41 -7.68 5.08
CA LEU A 275 -13.94 -7.69 4.99
C LEU A 275 -13.30 -8.35 6.23
N PHE A 276 -14.00 -8.31 7.37
CA PHE A 276 -13.54 -8.77 8.68
C PHE A 276 -14.63 -9.58 9.40
N PRO A 277 -15.05 -10.74 8.85
CA PRO A 277 -16.21 -11.49 9.36
C PRO A 277 -16.06 -11.90 10.83
N ASP A 278 -14.85 -12.25 11.26
CA ASP A 278 -14.54 -12.70 12.62
C ASP A 278 -14.51 -11.58 13.68
N VAL A 279 -14.69 -10.31 13.29
CA VAL A 279 -14.86 -9.19 14.22
C VAL A 279 -16.33 -9.07 14.63
N GLY A 280 -17.26 -9.57 13.80
CA GLY A 280 -18.71 -9.53 14.03
C GLY A 280 -19.34 -8.17 13.73
N ASP A 281 -20.60 -8.18 13.27
CA ASP A 281 -21.30 -6.97 12.80
C ASP A 281 -21.57 -5.92 13.90
N GLY A 282 -21.37 -6.25 15.18
CA GLY A 282 -21.42 -5.29 16.29
C GLY A 282 -20.24 -4.29 16.33
N HIS A 283 -19.21 -4.49 15.51
CA HIS A 283 -18.07 -3.59 15.36
C HIS A 283 -18.10 -2.89 13.99
N PRO A 284 -17.76 -1.59 13.87
CA PRO A 284 -17.81 -0.87 12.59
C PRO A 284 -17.04 -1.55 11.44
N LEU A 285 -15.86 -2.11 11.74
CA LEU A 285 -15.09 -2.87 10.76
C LEU A 285 -15.74 -4.21 10.38
N GLY A 286 -16.42 -4.87 11.32
CA GLY A 286 -17.17 -6.11 11.04
C GLY A 286 -18.35 -5.87 10.10
N ALA A 287 -18.96 -4.68 10.14
CA ALA A 287 -20.00 -4.23 9.21
C ALA A 287 -19.47 -3.69 7.86
N THR A 288 -18.15 -3.55 7.67
CA THR A 288 -17.57 -3.01 6.42
C THR A 288 -17.62 -4.03 5.28
N ARG A 289 -17.93 -3.59 4.05
CA ARG A 289 -18.23 -4.44 2.88
C ARG A 289 -17.49 -4.08 1.57
N SER A 290 -16.56 -3.14 1.60
CA SER A 290 -15.69 -2.80 0.46
C SER A 290 -14.50 -1.95 0.91
N PHE A 291 -13.42 -1.91 0.12
CA PHE A 291 -12.25 -1.07 0.46
C PHE A 291 -12.61 0.42 0.46
N THR A 292 -13.48 0.88 -0.44
CA THR A 292 -14.03 2.24 -0.44
C THR A 292 -14.75 2.55 0.87
N ALA A 293 -15.62 1.65 1.35
CA ALA A 293 -16.28 1.82 2.64
C ALA A 293 -15.28 1.82 3.82
N PHE A 294 -14.24 0.98 3.75
CA PHE A 294 -13.18 0.97 4.75
C PHE A 294 -12.46 2.33 4.83
N VAL A 295 -12.02 2.88 3.69
CA VAL A 295 -11.38 4.20 3.61
C VAL A 295 -12.32 5.29 4.12
N GLN A 296 -13.61 5.26 3.75
CA GLN A 296 -14.61 6.21 4.26
C GLN A 296 -14.74 6.22 5.80
N THR A 297 -14.58 5.07 6.47
CA THR A 297 -14.59 5.05 7.96
C THR A 297 -13.34 5.67 8.58
N GLN A 298 -12.21 5.71 7.86
CA GLN A 298 -10.96 6.33 8.31
C GLN A 298 -10.90 7.84 7.99
N TYR A 299 -11.54 8.26 6.90
CA TYR A 299 -11.50 9.64 6.40
C TYR A 299 -12.92 10.25 6.29
N PRO A 300 -13.68 10.37 7.39
CA PRO A 300 -15.07 10.86 7.36
C PRO A 300 -15.21 12.34 6.94
N ALA A 301 -14.10 13.09 6.96
CA ALA A 301 -14.04 14.47 6.46
C ALA A 301 -13.87 14.57 4.92
N ALA A 302 -13.40 13.50 4.26
CA ALA A 302 -13.35 13.45 2.80
C ALA A 302 -14.79 13.32 2.27
N SER A 303 -15.23 14.27 1.44
CA SER A 303 -16.61 14.26 0.97
C SER A 303 -16.83 13.17 -0.07
N ALA A 304 -17.76 12.25 0.22
CA ALA A 304 -18.14 11.14 -0.67
C ALA A 304 -18.80 11.60 -1.99
N SER A 305 -19.21 12.88 -2.09
CA SER A 305 -19.79 13.49 -3.31
C SER A 305 -18.86 14.49 -3.99
N SER A 306 -17.67 14.76 -3.43
CA SER A 306 -16.68 15.63 -4.06
C SER A 306 -15.84 14.90 -5.11
N SER A 307 -15.33 15.65 -6.08
CA SER A 307 -14.31 15.21 -7.02
C SER A 307 -13.15 16.20 -7.01
N THR A 308 -11.93 15.72 -6.85
CA THR A 308 -10.71 16.53 -6.97
C THR A 308 -10.12 16.44 -8.38
N PRO A 309 -9.32 17.42 -8.81
CA PRO A 309 -8.51 17.30 -10.02
C PRO A 309 -7.64 16.03 -10.02
N ALA A 310 -7.32 15.50 -11.19
CA ALA A 310 -6.46 14.32 -11.27
C ALA A 310 -4.98 14.66 -11.08
N ASN A 311 -4.32 13.91 -10.20
CA ASN A 311 -2.93 14.09 -9.84
C ASN A 311 -2.00 13.24 -10.74
N ASN A 312 -1.20 13.92 -11.58
CA ASN A 312 -0.33 13.27 -12.58
C ASN A 312 0.64 12.24 -11.97
N SER A 313 1.05 12.44 -10.72
CA SER A 313 1.91 11.52 -9.98
C SER A 313 1.20 10.18 -9.70
N LEU A 314 -0.03 10.22 -9.20
CA LEU A 314 -0.86 9.05 -8.94
C LEU A 314 -1.28 8.34 -10.24
N LEU A 315 -1.64 9.09 -11.29
CA LEU A 315 -1.89 8.49 -12.61
C LEU A 315 -0.66 7.78 -13.19
N SER A 316 0.53 8.39 -13.05
CA SER A 316 1.80 7.78 -13.51
C SER A 316 2.13 6.48 -12.76
N PHE A 317 1.74 6.38 -11.48
CA PHE A 317 1.86 5.14 -10.72
C PHE A 317 0.85 4.08 -11.19
N LEU A 318 -0.44 4.44 -11.30
CA LEU A 318 -1.49 3.51 -11.76
C LEU A 318 -1.14 2.91 -13.13
N ALA A 319 -0.70 3.74 -14.08
CA ALA A 319 -0.27 3.28 -15.41
C ALA A 319 0.87 2.24 -15.37
N ARG A 320 1.76 2.31 -14.37
CA ARG A 320 2.86 1.33 -14.17
C ARG A 320 2.40 0.00 -13.57
N LEU A 321 1.27 0.00 -12.85
CA LEU A 321 0.58 -1.23 -12.46
C LEU A 321 -0.25 -1.83 -13.61
N GLY A 322 -0.22 -1.22 -14.81
CA GLY A 322 -1.08 -1.57 -15.93
C GLY A 322 -2.51 -1.02 -15.83
N VAL A 323 -2.83 -0.26 -14.78
CA VAL A 323 -4.15 0.36 -14.57
C VAL A 323 -4.25 1.60 -15.45
N GLN A 324 -5.00 1.49 -16.55
CA GLN A 324 -5.18 2.57 -17.51
C GLN A 324 -6.53 3.28 -17.31
N CYS A 325 -6.61 4.11 -16.27
CA CYS A 325 -7.78 4.95 -16.03
C CYS A 325 -7.56 6.38 -16.54
N PRO A 326 -8.20 6.78 -17.67
CA PRO A 326 -8.17 8.15 -18.14
C PRO A 326 -9.02 9.02 -17.20
N ALA A 327 -8.37 9.64 -16.22
CA ALA A 327 -9.00 10.50 -15.24
C ALA A 327 -8.49 11.94 -15.38
N THR A 328 -9.42 12.87 -15.59
CA THR A 328 -9.21 14.32 -15.40
C THR A 328 -9.57 14.78 -13.99
N VAL A 329 -10.35 13.96 -13.27
CA VAL A 329 -10.75 14.13 -11.86
C VAL A 329 -10.77 12.77 -11.16
N PHE A 330 -10.55 12.74 -9.85
CA PHE A 330 -10.89 11.58 -9.02
C PHE A 330 -12.38 11.64 -8.68
N SER A 331 -13.13 10.62 -9.11
CA SER A 331 -14.59 10.57 -9.01
C SER A 331 -15.09 9.12 -8.98
N ALA A 332 -16.40 8.91 -8.83
CA ALA A 332 -17.01 7.58 -8.87
C ALA A 332 -16.71 6.80 -10.18
N SER A 333 -16.60 7.47 -11.33
CA SER A 333 -16.24 6.79 -12.60
C SER A 333 -14.76 6.38 -12.62
N THR A 334 -13.87 7.19 -12.06
CA THR A 334 -12.45 6.84 -11.86
C THR A 334 -12.30 5.65 -10.94
N LEU A 335 -13.09 5.58 -9.85
CA LEU A 335 -13.15 4.40 -8.99
C LEU A 335 -13.73 3.17 -9.70
N ALA A 336 -14.69 3.34 -10.61
CA ALA A 336 -15.28 2.22 -11.36
C ALA A 336 -14.30 1.64 -12.40
N CYS A 337 -13.51 2.52 -13.02
CA CYS A 337 -12.37 2.10 -13.82
C CYS A 337 -11.34 1.35 -12.97
N LEU A 338 -10.94 1.91 -11.82
CA LEU A 338 -9.95 1.29 -10.93
C LEU A 338 -10.39 -0.11 -10.48
N ASP A 339 -11.66 -0.27 -10.11
CA ASP A 339 -12.26 -1.58 -9.77
C ASP A 339 -12.15 -2.58 -10.94
N SER A 340 -12.50 -2.14 -12.15
CA SER A 340 -12.42 -2.97 -13.38
C SER A 340 -10.99 -3.38 -13.73
N GLU A 341 -10.03 -2.46 -13.67
CA GLU A 341 -8.62 -2.74 -13.98
C GLU A 341 -7.97 -3.63 -12.91
N LEU A 342 -8.22 -3.36 -11.61
CA LEU A 342 -7.77 -4.22 -10.52
C LEU A 342 -8.36 -5.64 -10.64
N GLY A 343 -9.62 -5.77 -11.05
CA GLY A 343 -10.26 -7.06 -11.29
C GLY A 343 -9.65 -7.87 -12.44
N ARG A 344 -8.93 -7.21 -13.37
CA ARG A 344 -8.14 -7.84 -14.44
C ARG A 344 -6.72 -8.18 -14.02
N ILE A 345 -6.20 -7.62 -12.91
CA ILE A 345 -4.94 -8.08 -12.32
C ILE A 345 -5.17 -9.49 -11.80
N SER A 346 -4.85 -10.47 -12.64
CA SER A 346 -5.08 -11.88 -12.34
C SER A 346 -4.30 -12.29 -11.10
N ALA A 347 -4.78 -13.34 -10.44
CA ALA A 347 -3.99 -14.07 -9.46
C ALA A 347 -2.58 -14.40 -10.01
N GLY A 348 -2.43 -14.68 -11.30
CA GLY A 348 -1.14 -14.93 -11.95
C GLY A 348 -0.22 -13.71 -12.06
N GLN A 349 -0.76 -12.49 -12.12
CA GLN A 349 0.02 -11.24 -12.10
C GLN A 349 0.42 -10.84 -10.67
N LEU A 350 -0.43 -11.10 -9.67
CA LEU A 350 -0.06 -10.98 -8.26
C LEU A 350 0.95 -12.07 -7.84
N ASN A 351 0.82 -13.30 -8.33
CA ASN A 351 1.84 -14.37 -8.18
C ASN A 351 3.05 -14.19 -9.15
N GLY A 352 3.01 -13.20 -10.05
CA GLY A 352 4.13 -12.82 -10.91
C GLY A 352 5.28 -12.19 -10.11
N PHE A 353 4.92 -11.58 -8.98
CA PHE A 353 5.80 -11.35 -7.85
C PHE A 353 6.06 -12.71 -7.16
N ARG A 354 7.17 -13.35 -7.53
CA ARG A 354 7.48 -14.72 -7.12
C ARG A 354 8.22 -14.76 -5.77
N TYR A 355 7.53 -14.96 -4.63
CA TYR A 355 7.80 -16.13 -3.77
C TYR A 355 6.81 -16.32 -2.58
N ASP A 356 6.89 -17.55 -2.03
CA ASP A 356 6.18 -18.17 -0.90
C ASP A 356 5.01 -17.42 -0.19
N ARG A 357 3.80 -17.96 -0.40
CA ARG A 357 2.55 -17.62 0.31
C ARG A 357 2.64 -17.69 1.84
N ARG A 358 3.63 -18.39 2.39
CA ARG A 358 3.87 -18.44 3.83
C ARG A 358 4.28 -17.08 4.39
N VAL A 359 4.94 -16.21 3.63
CA VAL A 359 5.68 -15.08 4.21
C VAL A 359 4.77 -13.89 4.61
N ALA A 360 3.94 -13.37 3.69
CA ALA A 360 2.97 -12.32 4.01
C ALA A 360 1.90 -12.80 5.01
N VAL A 361 1.51 -14.08 4.92
CA VAL A 361 0.55 -14.71 5.85
C VAL A 361 1.19 -14.92 7.23
N MET A 362 2.48 -15.27 7.32
CA MET A 362 3.19 -15.43 8.61
C MET A 362 3.50 -14.10 9.30
N GLY A 363 3.63 -12.99 8.58
CA GLY A 363 3.65 -11.65 9.18
C GLY A 363 2.34 -11.34 9.91
N LEU A 364 1.21 -11.62 9.26
CA LEU A 364 -0.13 -11.48 9.84
C LEU A 364 -0.41 -12.51 10.97
N ILE A 365 0.12 -13.74 10.88
CA ILE A 365 0.03 -14.76 11.94
C ILE A 365 0.94 -14.46 13.14
N ARG A 366 2.10 -13.80 12.97
CA ARG A 366 2.95 -13.40 14.11
C ARG A 366 2.34 -12.26 14.93
N MET A 367 1.43 -11.46 14.35
CA MET A 367 0.56 -10.57 15.15
C MET A 367 -0.61 -11.32 15.82
N ALA A 368 -0.94 -12.54 15.37
CA ALA A 368 -1.96 -13.39 16.01
C ALA A 368 -1.42 -14.11 17.23
N ASN A 369 -0.25 -14.73 17.07
CA ASN A 369 0.46 -15.41 18.12
C ASN A 369 1.41 -14.41 18.79
N GLY A 370 0.82 -13.42 19.49
CA GLY A 370 1.57 -12.53 20.37
C GLY A 370 2.47 -13.34 21.30
N SER A 371 3.57 -12.75 21.76
CA SER A 371 4.66 -13.44 22.46
C SER A 371 4.26 -13.96 23.85
N GLY A 372 3.41 -15.00 23.87
CA GLY A 372 3.26 -15.92 24.98
C GLY A 372 4.63 -16.53 25.22
N GLY A 373 5.26 -16.08 26.29
CA GLY A 373 6.71 -16.16 26.42
C GLY A 373 7.24 -17.58 26.42
N ASP A 374 8.49 -17.70 25.98
CA ASP A 374 9.34 -18.80 26.42
C ASP A 374 9.30 -18.84 27.95
N GLY A 375 8.63 -19.86 28.48
CA GLY A 375 8.58 -20.14 29.91
C GLY A 375 9.97 -20.56 30.38
N GLY A 376 10.81 -19.57 30.67
CA GLY A 376 12.12 -19.75 31.27
C GLY A 376 11.96 -20.42 32.63
N THR A 377 12.11 -21.75 32.66
CA THR A 377 12.18 -22.53 33.90
C THR A 377 13.44 -22.12 34.63
N ASN A 378 13.27 -21.27 35.65
CA ASN A 378 14.35 -20.86 36.53
C ASN A 378 14.68 -22.05 37.48
N PRO A 379 15.92 -22.58 37.48
CA PRO A 379 16.29 -23.62 38.45
C PRO A 379 16.51 -23.00 39.83
N GLN A 380 15.87 -23.59 40.84
CA GLN A 380 16.34 -23.63 42.23
C GLN A 380 16.60 -25.08 42.60
#